data_AF-A0A2V6BZL6-F1
#
_entry.id   AF-A0A2V6BZL6-F1
#
_cell.length_a   1.000
_cell.length_b   1.000
_cell.length_c   1.000
_cell.angle_alpha   90.00
_cell.angle_beta   90.00
_cell.angle_gamma   90.00
#
_symmetry.space_group_name_H-M   'P 1'
#
loop_
_entity.id
_entity.type
_entity.pdbx_description
1 polymer ?
#
loop_
_entity_poly.entity_id
_entity_poly.type
_entity_poly.pdbx_seq_one_letter_code
_entity_poly.pdbx_strand_id
1 'polypeptide(L)'
;MKIDLHTHILPRDWPDLDAKYGYGGFVRLDHYKPCCARMMIGDRVFREITDNVWDPKRRIEEMDSAGVSMQVLSTVPVMFSYWARPTDALDL
;
A
#
# COMPACT_ATOMS: atom_id res chain seq x y z
N MET A 1 -25.92 1.24 -9.89
CA MET A 1 -24.87 0.70 -9.01
C MET A 1 -23.67 0.32 -9.88
N LYS A 2 -22.48 0.86 -9.58
CA LYS A 2 -21.23 0.57 -10.30
C LYS A 2 -20.22 -0.01 -9.32
N ILE A 3 -19.67 -1.19 -9.61
CA ILE A 3 -18.67 -1.86 -8.77
C ILE A 3 -17.34 -1.84 -9.51
N ASP A 4 -16.29 -1.39 -8.84
CA ASP A 4 -14.92 -1.48 -9.32
C ASP A 4 -14.20 -2.64 -8.62
N LEU A 5 -13.86 -3.67 -9.39
CA LEU A 5 -13.25 -4.90 -8.86
C LEU A 5 -11.73 -4.83 -8.76
N HIS A 6 -11.08 -3.83 -9.38
CA HIS A 6 -9.63 -3.77 -9.48
C HIS A 6 -9.12 -2.51 -8.81
N THR A 7 -9.10 -2.55 -7.48
CA THR A 7 -8.54 -1.44 -6.71
C THR A 7 -7.54 -1.94 -5.68
N HIS A 8 -6.56 -1.08 -5.40
CA HIS A 8 -5.53 -1.36 -4.41
C HIS A 8 -5.60 -0.34 -3.26
N ILE A 9 -5.30 -0.82 -2.06
CA ILE A 9 -5.18 -0.03 -0.83
C ILE A 9 -3.96 -0.53 -0.05
N LEU A 10 -3.35 0.35 0.73
CA LEU A 10 -2.27 0.03 1.66
C LEU A 10 -2.64 0.52 3.07
N PRO A 11 -2.15 -0.13 4.14
CA PRO A 11 -2.13 0.49 5.45
C PRO A 11 -1.34 1.80 5.41
N ARG A 12 -1.69 2.76 6.26
CA ARG A 12 -0.92 4.01 6.35
C ARG A 12 0.52 3.76 6.80
N ASP A 13 0.69 2.89 7.79
CA ASP A 13 1.97 2.58 8.43
C ASP A 13 2.05 1.07 8.67
N TRP A 14 3.27 0.54 8.66
CA TRP A 14 3.59 -0.83 9.09
C TRP A 14 5.03 -0.87 9.63
N PRO A 15 5.41 -1.92 10.39
CA PRO A 15 6.75 -2.02 10.97
C PRO A 15 7.85 -2.02 9.91
N ASP A 16 9.07 -1.64 10.30
CA ASP A 16 10.25 -1.86 9.46
C ASP A 16 10.49 -3.38 9.31
N LEU A 17 10.08 -3.92 8.18
CA LEU A 17 10.13 -5.35 7.89
C LEU A 17 11.57 -5.82 7.63
N ASP A 18 12.44 -4.95 7.11
CA ASP A 18 13.85 -5.25 6.93
C ASP A 18 14.51 -5.49 8.30
N ALA A 19 14.20 -4.62 9.28
CA ALA A 19 14.65 -4.78 10.66
C ALA A 19 13.97 -5.97 11.37
N LYS A 20 12.66 -6.17 11.17
CA LYS A 20 11.88 -7.26 11.80
C LYS A 20 12.39 -8.64 11.40
N TYR A 21 12.67 -8.85 10.11
CA TYR A 21 13.07 -10.16 9.59
C TYR A 21 14.59 -10.33 9.44
N GLY A 22 15.36 -9.24 9.54
CA GLY A 22 16.82 -9.27 9.54
C GLY A 22 17.45 -9.39 8.16
N TYR A 23 16.71 -9.09 7.09
CA TYR A 23 17.22 -8.99 5.72
C TYR A 23 16.39 -8.00 4.90
N GLY A 24 17.02 -7.41 3.89
CA GLY A 24 16.40 -6.33 3.11
C GLY A 24 15.51 -6.80 1.96
N GLY A 25 14.74 -5.85 1.43
CA GLY A 25 13.98 -6.00 0.18
C GLY A 25 12.48 -5.76 0.33
N PHE A 26 12.00 -5.51 1.55
CA PHE A 26 10.61 -5.19 1.79
C PHE A 26 10.31 -3.72 1.47
N VAL A 27 9.03 -3.43 1.23
CA VAL A 27 8.58 -2.06 0.98
C VAL A 27 8.38 -1.35 2.32
N ARG A 28 8.84 -0.10 2.41
CA ARG A 28 8.53 0.84 3.50
C ARG A 28 7.84 2.09 2.95
N LEU A 29 7.04 2.77 3.77
CA LEU A 29 6.46 4.07 3.43
C LEU A 29 7.24 5.19 4.09
N ASP A 30 7.69 6.15 3.28
CA ASP A 30 8.27 7.41 3.70
C ASP A 30 7.25 8.55 3.52
N HIS A 31 6.56 8.92 4.60
CA HIS A 31 5.59 10.02 4.63
C HIS A 31 6.31 11.38 4.70
N TYR A 32 6.81 11.82 3.55
CA TYR A 32 7.71 12.98 3.45
C TYR A 32 7.01 14.35 3.45
N LYS A 33 5.69 14.41 3.24
CA LYS A 33 4.87 15.63 3.32
C LYS A 33 3.40 15.28 3.61
N PRO A 34 2.56 16.24 4.02
CA PRO A 34 1.13 15.99 4.23
C PRO A 34 0.50 15.32 3.00
N CYS A 35 -0.28 14.27 3.25
CA CYS A 35 -1.03 13.52 2.24
C CYS A 35 -0.19 12.84 1.14
N CYS A 36 1.13 12.73 1.29
CA CYS A 36 1.98 12.06 0.31
C CYS A 36 3.03 11.18 0.97
N ALA A 37 3.30 10.05 0.33
CA ALA A 37 4.32 9.11 0.76
C ALA A 37 5.10 8.57 -0.44
N ARG A 38 6.30 8.05 -0.18
CA ARG A 38 7.08 7.26 -1.13
C ARG A 38 7.09 5.81 -0.68
N MET A 39 6.77 4.91 -1.60
CA MET A 39 7.06 3.49 -1.45
C MET A 39 8.54 3.30 -1.74
N MET A 40 9.31 2.89 -0.73
CA MET A 40 10.75 2.70 -0.82
C MET A 40 11.09 1.21 -0.75
N ILE A 41 12.06 0.76 -1.54
CA ILE A 41 12.67 -0.57 -1.44
C ILE A 41 14.17 -0.35 -1.23
N GLY A 42 14.65 -0.62 -0.02
CA GLY A 42 15.94 -0.10 0.45
C GLY A 42 16.00 1.42 0.30
N ASP A 43 16.99 1.92 -0.46
CA ASP A 43 17.21 3.34 -0.71
C ASP A 43 16.55 3.85 -2.00
N ARG A 44 15.89 2.97 -2.77
CA ARG A 44 15.28 3.34 -4.05
C ARG A 44 13.80 3.69 -3.88
N VAL A 45 13.39 4.79 -4.49
CA VAL A 45 11.97 5.13 -4.67
C VAL A 45 11.38 4.18 -5.70
N PHE A 46 10.40 3.38 -5.29
CA PHE A 46 9.61 2.53 -6.19
C PHE A 46 8.47 3.32 -6.84
N ARG A 47 7.71 4.07 -6.02
CA ARG A 47 6.54 4.84 -6.45
C ARG A 47 6.22 5.96 -5.46
N GLU A 48 5.83 7.14 -5.94
CA GLU A 48 5.18 8.15 -5.11
C GLU A 48 3.66 7.92 -5.09
N ILE A 49 3.04 8.06 -3.91
CA ILE A 49 1.63 7.83 -3.68
C ILE A 49 1.01 8.97 -2.85
N THR A 50 -0.29 9.14 -3.00
CA THR A 50 -1.11 10.11 -2.25
C THR A 50 -2.01 9.40 -1.25
N ASP A 51 -2.61 10.16 -0.35
CA ASP A 51 -3.46 9.66 0.73
C ASP A 51 -4.66 8.82 0.30
N ASN A 52 -5.18 8.96 -0.93
CA ASN A 52 -6.18 8.04 -1.46
C ASN A 52 -5.74 6.56 -1.54
N VAL A 53 -4.46 6.25 -1.35
CA VAL A 53 -3.96 4.87 -1.26
C VAL A 53 -4.15 4.27 0.14
N TRP A 54 -4.31 5.07 1.20
CA TRP A 54 -4.45 4.58 2.58
C TRP A 54 -5.58 5.23 3.41
N ASP A 55 -6.13 6.38 3.00
CA ASP A 55 -7.22 7.08 3.68
C ASP A 55 -8.58 6.70 3.06
N PRO A 56 -9.42 5.94 3.78
CA PRO A 56 -10.73 5.54 3.28
C PRO A 56 -11.68 6.71 3.02
N LYS A 57 -11.58 7.82 3.78
CA LYS A 57 -12.45 8.98 3.60
C LYS A 57 -12.17 9.65 2.27
N ARG A 58 -10.89 9.88 1.98
CA ARG A 58 -10.46 10.43 0.70
C ARG A 58 -10.93 9.58 -0.48
N ARG A 59 -10.83 8.25 -0.35
CA ARG A 59 -11.33 7.31 -1.36
C ARG A 59 -12.84 7.39 -1.57
N ILE A 60 -13.63 7.49 -0.50
CA ILE A 60 -15.09 7.60 -0.60
C ILE A 60 -15.48 8.89 -1.34
N GLU A 61 -14.82 10.02 -1.05
CA GLU A 61 -15.04 11.28 -1.79
C GLU A 61 -14.75 11.15 -3.29
N GLU A 62 -13.68 10.45 -3.64
CA GLU A 62 -13.30 10.16 -5.03
C GLU A 62 -14.26 9.18 -5.70
N MET A 63 -14.74 8.16 -4.97
CA MET A 63 -15.76 7.21 -5.42
C MET A 63 -17.08 7.91 -5.74
N ASP A 64 -17.54 8.81 -4.85
CA ASP A 64 -18.77 9.58 -5.04
C ASP A 64 -18.67 10.47 -6.28
N SER A 65 -17.54 11.15 -6.45
CA SER A 65 -17.26 12.00 -7.61
C SER A 65 -17.21 11.21 -8.93
N ALA A 66 -16.73 9.96 -8.89
CA ALA A 66 -16.62 9.06 -10.04
C ALA A 66 -17.88 8.20 -10.30
N GLY A 67 -18.91 8.31 -9.45
CA GLY A 67 -20.11 7.49 -9.50
C GLY A 67 -19.86 5.99 -9.26
N VAL A 68 -18.83 5.64 -8.49
CA VAL A 68 -18.50 4.26 -8.10
C VAL A 68 -19.18 3.94 -6.77
N SER A 69 -20.07 2.96 -6.76
CA SER A 69 -20.86 2.60 -5.57
C SER A 69 -20.09 1.69 -4.60
N MET A 70 -19.12 0.91 -5.10
CA MET A 70 -18.35 -0.03 -4.30
C MET A 70 -17.01 -0.32 -4.97
N GLN A 71 -15.96 -0.44 -4.16
CA GLN A 71 -14.63 -0.90 -4.58
C GLN A 71 -14.29 -2.20 -3.85
N VAL A 72 -13.76 -3.18 -4.57
CA VAL A 72 -13.14 -4.36 -3.97
C VAL A 72 -11.67 -4.05 -3.72
N LEU A 73 -11.25 -4.17 -2.47
CA LEU A 73 -9.92 -3.78 -2.03
C LEU A 73 -8.95 -4.97 -2.04
N SER A 74 -7.77 -4.76 -2.61
CA SER A 74 -6.65 -5.70 -2.57
C SER A 74 -5.36 -4.96 -2.20
N THR A 75 -4.30 -5.67 -1.83
CA THR A 75 -2.98 -5.04 -1.65
C THR A 75 -2.35 -4.70 -3.00
N VAL A 76 -1.34 -3.82 -3.02
CA VAL A 76 -0.56 -3.52 -4.24
C VAL A 76 0.36 -4.72 -4.54
N PRO A 77 0.48 -5.20 -5.80
CA PRO A 77 1.24 -6.41 -6.13
C PRO A 77 2.70 -6.44 -5.67
N VAL A 78 3.36 -5.27 -5.54
CA VAL A 78 4.74 -5.20 -5.01
C VAL A 78 4.85 -5.71 -3.56
N MET A 79 3.72 -5.79 -2.84
CA MET A 79 3.63 -6.29 -1.46
C MET A 79 3.51 -7.81 -1.37
N PHE A 80 3.42 -8.54 -2.49
CA PHE A 80 3.22 -10.00 -2.47
C PHE A 80 4.33 -10.78 -1.77
N SER A 81 5.56 -10.26 -1.79
CA SER A 81 6.69 -10.81 -1.02
C SER A 81 6.96 -12.31 -1.27
N TYR A 82 6.59 -12.86 -2.43
CA TYR A 82 6.78 -14.29 -2.74
C TYR A 82 8.25 -14.76 -2.81
N TRP A 83 9.19 -13.82 -2.80
CA TRP A 83 10.63 -14.08 -2.77
C TRP A 83 11.17 -14.24 -1.34
N ALA A 84 10.40 -13.83 -0.32
CA ALA A 84 10.80 -13.85 1.08
C ALA A 84 10.82 -15.27 1.65
N ARG A 85 11.40 -15.43 2.85
CA ARG A 85 11.33 -16.70 3.58
C ARG A 85 9.85 -17.04 3.85
N PRO A 86 9.39 -18.29 3.64
CA PRO A 86 7.97 -18.63 3.73
C PRO A 86 7.30 -18.29 5.07
N THR A 87 8.03 -18.42 6.18
CA THR A 87 7.53 -18.07 7.52
C THR A 87 7.29 -16.58 7.68
N ASP A 88 8.10 -15.76 7.03
CA ASP A 88 8.01 -14.30 7.12
C ASP A 88 6.91 -13.80 6.18
N ALA A 89 6.77 -14.43 5.00
CA ALA A 89 5.65 -14.18 4.08
C ALA A 89 4.28 -14.55 4.68
N LEU A 90 4.23 -15.53 5.58
CA LEU A 90 3.00 -15.91 6.31
C LEU A 90 2.62 -14.90 7.40
N ASP A 91 3.59 -14.21 7.99
CA ASP A 91 3.41 -13.27 9.09
C ASP A 91 3.04 -11.85 8.62
N LEU A 92 3.19 -11.56 7.32
CA LEU A 92 2.89 -10.26 6.69
C LEU A 92 1.40 -9.94 6.57
#